data_AF-K2J6V3-F1
#
_entry.id   AF-K2J6V3-F1
#
_cell.length_a   1.000
_cell.length_b   1.000
_cell.length_c   1.000
_cell.angle_alpha   90.00
_cell.angle_beta   90.00
_cell.angle_gamma   90.00
#
_symmetry.space_group_name_H-M   'P 1'
#
loop_
_entity.id
_entity.type
_entity.pdbx_description
1 polymer ?
#
loop_
_entity_poly.entity_id
_entity_poly.type
_entity_poly.pdbx_seq_one_letter_code
_entity_poly.pdbx_strand_id
1 'polypeptide(L)' 'MSRDFLPFRWRSTVAVLLILVGLVIYSLLAMVVGTYFLPDHWAAELGFYLVAGIAWVWPSAKLIGWAARTDAKPLQ' A
#
# COMPACT_ATOMS: atom_id res chain seq x y z
N MET A 1 8.46 -15.81 -30.86
CA MET A 1 7.68 -14.81 -30.10
C MET A 1 7.16 -15.50 -28.84
N SER A 2 8.05 -15.88 -27.94
CA SER A 2 7.72 -16.66 -26.75
C SER A 2 7.65 -15.70 -25.58
N ARG A 3 6.42 -15.35 -25.19
CA ARG A 3 6.12 -14.54 -24.01
C ARG A 3 6.08 -15.45 -22.77
N ASP A 4 7.18 -16.13 -22.49
CA ASP A 4 7.25 -17.10 -21.39
C ASP A 4 8.20 -16.61 -20.30
N PHE A 5 7.85 -15.50 -19.64
CA PHE A 5 8.53 -15.07 -18.41
C PHE A 5 7.52 -14.47 -17.43
N LEU A 6 6.54 -15.27 -17.01
CA LEU A 6 5.92 -15.08 -15.71
C LEU A 6 6.62 -16.01 -14.72
N PRO A 7 7.83 -15.70 -14.21
CA PRO A 7 8.25 -16.30 -12.96
C PRO A 7 7.27 -15.75 -11.93
N PHE A 8 6.26 -16.54 -11.55
CA PHE A 8 5.43 -16.25 -10.39
C PHE A 8 6.38 -16.35 -9.17
N ARG A 9 7.13 -15.27 -8.95
CA ARG A 9 8.00 -15.07 -7.79
C ARG A 9 7.02 -15.01 -6.65
N TRP A 10 6.75 -16.14 -6.00
CA TRP A 10 5.87 -16.26 -4.83
C TRP A 10 6.01 -15.08 -3.86
N ARG A 11 7.24 -14.57 -3.71
CA ARG A 11 7.61 -13.42 -2.87
C ARG A 11 7.03 -12.09 -3.37
N SER A 12 6.98 -11.87 -4.68
CA SER A 12 6.32 -10.70 -5.29
C SER A 12 4.80 -10.78 -5.13
N THR A 13 4.21 -11.98 -5.19
CA THR A 13 2.79 -12.18 -4.87
C THR A 13 2.49 -11.90 -3.40
N VAL A 14 3.34 -12.36 -2.48
CA VAL A 14 3.21 -12.06 -1.04
C VAL A 14 3.34 -10.56 -0.79
N ALA A 15 4.26 -9.86 -1.46
CA ALA A 15 4.39 -8.42 -1.33
C ALA A 15 3.12 -7.68 -1.79
N VAL A 16 2.57 -8.06 -2.94
CA VAL A 16 1.30 -7.51 -3.44
C VAL A 16 0.17 -7.79 -2.45
N LEU A 17 0.08 -9.03 -1.92
CA LEU A 17 -0.93 -9.39 -0.94
C LEU A 17 -0.79 -8.57 0.35
N LEU A 18 0.43 -8.37 0.85
CA LEU A 18 0.69 -7.53 2.02
C LEU A 18 0.32 -6.06 1.79
N ILE A 19 0.59 -5.52 0.60
CA ILE A 19 0.20 -4.16 0.23
C ILE A 19 -1.33 -4.05 0.19
N LEU A 20 -2.01 -5.02 -0.43
CA LEU A 20 -3.47 -5.03 -0.51
C LEU A 20 -4.12 -5.15 0.87
N VAL A 21 -3.68 -6.10 1.69
CA VAL A 21 -4.18 -6.29 3.06
C VAL A 21 -3.89 -5.06 3.91
N GLY A 22 -2.67 -4.52 3.82
CA GLY A 22 -2.30 -3.29 4.50
C GLY A 22 -3.17 -2.11 4.08
N LEU A 23 -3.44 -1.96 2.78
CA LEU A 23 -4.28 -0.90 2.24
C LEU A 23 -5.72 -1.02 2.76
N VAL A 24 -6.27 -2.24 2.81
CA VAL A 24 -7.61 -2.47 3.36
C VAL A 24 -7.67 -2.08 4.84
N ILE A 25 -6.74 -2.56 5.66
CA ILE A 25 -6.69 -2.23 7.10
C ILE A 25 -6.54 -0.72 7.31
N TYR A 26 -5.66 -0.07 6.54
CA TYR A 26 -5.43 1.36 6.63
C TYR A 26 -6.65 2.18 6.20
N SER A 27 -7.32 1.76 5.12
CA SER A 27 -8.51 2.44 4.61
C SER A 27 -9.66 2.35 5.61
N LEU A 28 -9.83 1.20 6.27
CA LEU A 28 -10.80 1.03 7.34
C LEU A 28 -10.47 1.92 8.55
N LEU A 29 -9.19 1.98 8.96
CA LEU A 29 -8.76 2.88 10.03
C LEU A 29 -9.00 4.35 9.67
N ALA A 30 -8.64 4.76 8.44
CA ALA A 30 -8.85 6.11 7.96
C ALA A 30 -10.34 6.45 7.92
N MET A 31 -11.20 5.53 7.45
CA MET A 31 -12.64 5.70 7.47
C MET A 31 -13.16 5.88 8.91
N VAL A 32 -12.75 5.02 9.85
CA VAL A 32 -13.15 5.15 11.26
C VAL A 32 -12.74 6.51 11.81
N VAL A 33 -11.51 6.96 11.53
CA VAL A 33 -11.05 8.28 11.97
C VAL A 33 -11.87 9.39 11.32
N GLY A 34 -12.12 9.32 10.01
CA GLY A 34 -12.93 10.30 9.28
C GLY A 34 -14.38 10.38 9.76
N THR A 35 -14.99 9.26 10.10
CA THR A 35 -16.40 9.22 10.54
C THR A 35 -16.57 9.59 12.02
N TYR A 36 -15.65 9.19 12.90
CA TYR A 36 -15.83 9.40 14.35
C TYR A 36 -15.16 10.67 14.89
N PHE A 37 -14.09 11.15 14.25
CA PHE A 37 -13.29 12.27 14.77
C PHE A 37 -13.41 13.55 13.96
N LEU A 38 -13.98 13.49 12.75
CA LEU A 38 -14.11 14.65 11.89
C LEU A 38 -15.51 15.28 11.99
N PRO A 39 -15.62 16.61 12.06
CA PRO A 39 -16.90 17.30 11.99
C PRO A 39 -17.53 17.10 10.61
N ASP A 40 -18.86 17.19 10.56
CA ASP A 40 -19.71 16.94 9.38
C ASP A 40 -19.56 18.06 8.33
N HIS A 41 -18.36 18.13 7.76
CA HIS A 41 -17.89 19.18 6.87
C HIS A 41 -17.13 18.56 5.70
N TRP A 42 -17.71 18.64 4.51
CA TRP A 42 -17.15 18.09 3.27
C TRP A 42 -15.69 18.49 3.00
N ALA A 43 -15.30 19.72 3.35
CA ALA A 43 -13.94 20.22 3.16
C ALA A 43 -12.94 19.61 4.16
N ALA A 44 -13.38 19.33 5.39
CA ALA A 44 -12.56 18.67 6.39
C ALA A 44 -12.30 17.21 5.98
N GLU A 45 -13.35 16.49 5.54
CA GLU A 45 -13.20 15.14 5.00
C GLU A 45 -12.26 15.09 3.81
N LEU A 46 -12.41 16.02 2.85
CA LEU A 46 -11.52 16.10 1.68
C LEU A 46 -10.06 16.29 2.11
N GLY A 47 -9.79 17.24 3.01
CA GLY A 47 -8.45 17.49 3.53
C GLY A 47 -7.87 16.28 4.27
N PHE A 48 -8.68 15.63 5.11
CA PHE A 48 -8.28 14.45 5.84
C PHE A 48 -7.94 13.28 4.91
N TYR A 49 -8.81 12.96 3.94
CA TYR A 49 -8.56 11.85 3.02
C TYR A 49 -7.37 12.11 2.08
N LEU A 50 -7.12 13.37 1.69
CA LEU A 50 -5.90 13.74 0.95
C LEU A 50 -4.65 13.47 1.78
N VAL A 51 -4.63 13.94 3.03
CA VAL A 51 -3.48 13.75 3.93
C VAL A 51 -3.30 12.27 4.27
N ALA A 52 -4.38 11.53 4.52
CA ALA A 52 -4.35 10.09 4.77
C ALA A 52 -3.81 9.33 3.54
N GLY A 53 -4.25 9.67 2.33
CA GLY A 53 -3.72 9.09 1.10
C GLY A 53 -2.21 9.32 0.95
N ILE A 54 -1.74 10.55 1.22
CA ILE A 54 -0.31 10.88 1.17
C ILE A 54 0.47 10.15 2.28
N ALA A 55 -0.09 10.07 3.48
CA ALA A 55 0.53 9.35 4.60
C ALA A 55 0.73 7.86 4.28
N TRP A 56 -0.14 7.26 3.43
CA TRP A 56 0.00 5.88 2.97
C TRP A 56 1.15 5.63 1.98
N VAL A 57 1.71 6.69 1.38
CA VAL A 57 2.87 6.57 0.47
C VAL A 57 4.08 5.99 1.20
N TRP A 58 4.27 6.34 2.47
CA TRP A 58 5.43 5.88 3.23
C TRP A 58 5.36 4.37 3.60
N PRO A 59 4.25 3.84 4.14
CA PRO A 59 4.04 2.40 4.31
C PRO A 59 4.18 1.61 3.01
N SER A 60 3.54 2.08 1.93
CA SER A 60 3.57 1.39 0.64
C SER A 60 4.99 1.36 0.05
N ALA A 61 5.72 2.47 0.09
CA ALA A 61 7.12 2.52 -0.36
C ALA A 61 8.03 1.58 0.45
N LYS A 62 7.81 1.47 1.77
CA LYS A 62 8.58 0.55 2.63
C LYS A 62 8.32 -0.92 2.27
N LEU A 63 7.05 -1.30 2.03
CA LEU A 63 6.66 -2.65 1.62
C LEU A 63 7.21 -3.01 0.22
N ILE A 64 7.05 -2.11 -0.75
CA ILE A 64 7.57 -2.29 -2.12
C ILE A 64 9.11 -2.40 -2.07
N GLY A 65 9.76 -1.53 -1.32
CA GLY A 65 11.22 -1.56 -1.14
C GLY A 65 11.70 -2.85 -0.49
N TRP A 66 10.98 -3.40 0.48
CA TRP A 66 11.30 -4.70 1.07
C TRP A 66 11.17 -5.84 0.05
N ALA A 67 10.11 -5.83 -0.75
CA ALA A 67 9.91 -6.80 -1.82
C ALA A 67 11.04 -6.73 -2.86
N ALA A 68 11.39 -5.51 -3.30
CA ALA A 68 12.43 -5.27 -4.29
C ALA A 68 13.83 -5.67 -3.79
N ARG A 69 14.18 -5.38 -2.53
CA ARG A 69 15.47 -5.80 -1.93
C ARG A 69 15.58 -7.31 -1.77
N THR A 70 14.47 -7.97 -1.51
CA THR A 70 14.40 -9.43 -1.37
C THR A 70 14.58 -10.14 -2.72
N ASP A 71 14.23 -9.43 -3.80
CA ASP A 71 14.36 -9.85 -5.20
C ASP A 71 15.72 -9.52 -5.82
N ALA A 72 16.50 -8.62 -5.19
CA ALA A 72 17.90 -8.36 -5.50
C ALA A 72 18.77 -9.51 -4.96
N LYS A 73 18.79 -10.62 -5.68
CA LYS A 73 19.80 -11.66 -5.49
C LYS A 73 21.16 -11.05 -5.90
N PRO A 74 22.22 -11.11 -5.07
CA PRO A 74 23.54 -10.66 -5.49
C PRO A 74 23.96 -11.49 -6.69
N LEU A 75 24.17 -10.82 -7.83
CA LEU A 75 24.97 -11.38 -8.89
C LEU A 75 26.36 -11.57 -8.30
N GLN A 76 26.87 -12.81 -8.40
CA GLN A 76 28.22 -13.19 -7.99
C GLN A 76 29.26 -12.30 -8.65
#